data_AF-A0A0W1LKJ4-F1
#
_entry.id   AF-A0A0W1LKJ4-F1
#
_cell.length_a   1.000
_cell.length_b   1.000
_cell.length_c   1.000
_cell.angle_alpha   90.00
_cell.angle_beta   90.00
_cell.angle_gamma   90.00
#
_symmetry.space_group_name_H-M   'P 1'
#
loop_
_entity.id
_entity.type
_entity.pdbx_description
1 polymer ?
#
loop_
_entity_poly.entity_id
_entity_poly.type
_entity_poly.pdbx_seq_one_letter_code
_entity_poly.pdbx_strand_id
1 'polypeptide(L)'
;MGLNFNQIQCFVLLALVAQITGHKPGKAYHKIANAHIYENQLELMRDVQLKREPFESPKLTINPKIKSLEDIETWVTRDDFEVTGYQCHDAIQYPFSV
;
A
#
# COMPACT_ATOMS: atom_id res chain seq x y z
N MET A 1 3.00 -11.84 -5.10
CA MET A 1 2.42 -11.33 -3.82
C MET A 1 3.12 -10.09 -3.24
N GLY A 2 4.46 -10.00 -3.22
CA GLY A 2 5.17 -8.91 -2.52
C GLY A 2 4.93 -7.48 -3.05
N LEU A 3 4.74 -7.31 -4.35
CA LEU A 3 4.65 -5.99 -4.97
C LEU A 3 3.53 -5.11 -4.39
N ASN A 4 2.34 -5.68 -4.15
CA ASN A 4 1.20 -4.92 -3.63
C ASN A 4 1.48 -4.35 -2.23
N PHE A 5 2.15 -5.12 -1.36
CA PHE A 5 2.55 -4.65 -0.03
C PHE A 5 3.65 -3.59 -0.11
N ASN A 6 4.67 -3.83 -0.94
CA ASN A 6 5.78 -2.89 -1.13
C ASN A 6 5.29 -1.52 -1.60
N GLN A 7 4.34 -1.49 -2.55
CA GLN A 7 3.79 -0.25 -3.08
C GLN A 7 3.08 0.57 -1.99
N ILE A 8 2.23 -0.07 -1.18
CA ILE A 8 1.51 0.62 -0.09
C ILE A 8 2.48 1.12 0.97
N GLN A 9 3.50 0.34 1.33
CA GLN A 9 4.55 0.76 2.27
C GLN A 9 5.27 2.03 1.80
N CYS A 10 5.68 2.08 0.52
CA CYS A 10 6.31 3.27 -0.05
C CYS A 10 5.38 4.49 -0.05
N PHE A 11 4.08 4.30 -0.32
CA PHE A 11 3.11 5.40 -0.34
C PHE A 11 2.86 5.96 1.06
N VAL A 12 2.71 5.08 2.06
CA VAL A 12 2.55 5.47 3.47
C VAL A 12 3.80 6.20 3.96
N LEU A 13 5.00 5.67 3.66
CA LEU A 13 6.26 6.31 4.01
C LEU A 13 6.38 7.71 3.37
N LEU A 14 6.07 7.84 2.08
CA LEU A 14 6.08 9.13 1.39
C LEU A 14 5.13 10.14 2.04
N ALA A 15 3.92 9.71 2.39
CA ALA A 15 2.93 10.56 3.05
C ALA A 15 3.39 10.99 4.45
N LEU A 16 3.95 10.08 5.24
CA LEU A 16 4.50 10.37 6.57
C LEU A 16 5.68 11.35 6.50
N VAL A 17 6.67 11.07 5.66
CA VAL A 17 7.85 11.94 5.48
C VAL A 17 7.43 13.33 5.03
N ALA A 18 6.50 13.43 4.09
CA ALA A 18 5.95 14.72 3.68
C ALA A 18 5.31 15.45 4.87
N GLN A 19 4.46 14.78 5.66
CA GLN A 19 3.79 15.41 6.81
C GLN A 19 4.78 15.92 7.86
N ILE A 20 5.72 15.07 8.32
CA ILE A 20 6.65 15.44 9.41
C ILE A 20 7.68 16.49 8.97
N THR A 21 7.92 16.64 7.67
CA THR A 21 8.81 17.68 7.13
C THR A 21 8.05 18.92 6.63
N GLY A 22 6.72 18.98 6.75
CA GLY A 22 5.92 20.13 6.32
C GLY A 22 5.72 20.26 4.81
N HIS A 23 5.86 19.18 4.05
CA HIS A 23 5.68 19.12 2.60
C HIS A 23 4.38 18.42 2.19
N LYS A 24 4.05 18.49 0.91
CA LYS A 24 2.99 17.68 0.29
C LYS A 24 3.62 16.43 -0.35
N PRO A 25 3.00 15.24 -0.23
CA PRO A 25 3.50 14.05 -0.90
C PRO A 25 3.48 14.25 -2.42
N GLY A 26 4.60 13.92 -3.06
CA GLY A 26 4.78 14.00 -4.50
C GLY A 26 4.36 12.71 -5.20
N LYS A 27 5.28 12.14 -6.00
CA LYS A 27 5.09 10.88 -6.71
C LYS A 27 6.12 9.86 -6.25
N ALA A 28 5.69 8.63 -6.00
CA ALA A 28 6.59 7.50 -5.83
C ALA A 28 6.75 6.77 -7.16
N TYR A 29 8.00 6.52 -7.56
CA TYR A 29 8.33 5.77 -8.78
C TYR A 29 8.89 4.41 -8.40
N HIS A 30 8.28 3.34 -8.90
CA HIS A 30 8.74 1.98 -8.66
C HIS A 30 9.56 1.50 -9.85
N LYS A 31 10.85 1.20 -9.64
CA LYS A 31 11.70 0.55 -10.63
C LYS A 31 11.88 -0.92 -10.26
N ILE A 32 11.41 -1.82 -11.13
CA ILE A 32 11.50 -3.26 -10.93
C ILE A 32 12.59 -3.80 -11.87
N ALA A 33 13.57 -4.50 -11.32
CA ALA A 33 14.64 -5.11 -12.10
C ALA A 33 14.24 -6.49 -12.67
N ASN A 34 13.62 -7.33 -11.83
CA ASN A 34 13.08 -8.63 -12.23
C ASN A 34 11.61 -8.69 -11.79
N ALA A 35 10.71 -8.45 -12.73
CA ALA A 35 9.28 -8.62 -12.54
C ALA A 35 8.90 -10.06 -12.91
N HIS A 36 8.33 -10.80 -11.96
CA HIS A 36 7.95 -12.19 -12.17
C HIS A 36 6.64 -12.53 -11.45
N ILE A 37 6.02 -13.60 -11.93
CA ILE A 37 4.84 -14.23 -11.33
C ILE A 37 5.22 -15.69 -11.10
N TYR A 38 4.94 -16.23 -9.92
CA TYR A 38 5.15 -17.66 -9.66
C TYR A 38 4.12 -18.50 -10.44
N GLU A 39 4.53 -19.66 -10.93
CA GLU A 39 3.69 -20.51 -11.78
C GLU A 39 2.35 -20.88 -11.11
N ASN A 40 2.39 -21.25 -9.83
CA ASN A 40 1.20 -21.55 -9.02
C ASN A 40 0.29 -20.32 -8.74
N GLN A 41 0.73 -19.11 -9.08
CA GLN A 41 -0.05 -17.87 -8.96
C GLN A 41 -0.63 -17.41 -10.30
N LEU A 42 -0.19 -18.00 -11.43
CA LEU A 42 -0.47 -17.49 -12.76
C LEU A 42 -1.96 -17.59 -13.12
N GLU A 43 -2.61 -18.72 -12.84
CA GLU A 43 -4.02 -18.93 -13.17
C GLU A 43 -4.93 -17.94 -12.42
N LEU A 44 -4.73 -17.81 -11.10
CA LEU A 44 -5.47 -16.83 -10.28
C LEU A 44 -5.24 -15.39 -10.75
N MET A 45 -4.01 -15.04 -11.15
CA MET A 45 -3.72 -13.71 -11.68
C MET A 45 -4.45 -13.47 -13.01
N ARG A 46 -4.28 -14.38 -13.99
CA ARG A 46 -4.79 -14.23 -15.35
C ARG A 46 -6.32 -14.28 -15.42
N ASP A 47 -6.91 -15.24 -14.72
CA ASP A 47 -8.31 -15.63 -14.92
C ASP A 47 -9.24 -15.04 -13.87
N VAL A 48 -8.71 -14.58 -12.73
CA VAL A 48 -9.51 -13.95 -11.66
C VAL A 48 -9.12 -12.48 -11.47
N GLN A 49 -7.87 -12.18 -11.09
CA GLN A 49 -7.48 -10.80 -10.74
C GLN A 49 -7.55 -9.84 -11.93
N LEU A 50 -7.02 -10.23 -13.10
CA LEU A 50 -7.03 -9.39 -14.30
C LEU A 50 -8.40 -9.27 -14.98
N LYS A 51 -9.42 -9.97 -14.48
CA LYS A 51 -10.82 -9.86 -14.97
C LYS A 51 -11.67 -8.90 -14.14
N ARG A 52 -11.12 -8.35 -13.06
CA ARG A 52 -11.82 -7.42 -12.16
C ARG A 52 -11.66 -6.00 -12.67
N GLU A 53 -12.78 -5.27 -12.73
CA GLU A 53 -12.75 -3.83 -12.94
C GLU A 53 -12.29 -3.12 -11.65
N PRO A 54 -11.28 -2.24 -11.71
CA PRO A 54 -10.82 -1.52 -10.52
C PRO A 54 -11.92 -0.61 -9.94
N PHE A 55 -12.01 -0.58 -8.61
CA PHE A 55 -12.77 0.47 -7.92
C PHE A 55 -11.97 1.76 -7.83
N GLU A 56 -12.65 2.84 -7.45
CA GLU A 56 -12.01 4.11 -7.10
C GLU A 56 -10.94 3.92 -6.02
N SER A 57 -9.89 4.74 -6.09
CA SER A 57 -8.79 4.64 -5.13
C SER A 57 -9.24 5.09 -3.74
N PRO A 58 -8.82 4.39 -2.66
CA PRO A 58 -9.09 4.84 -1.30
C PRO A 58 -8.28 6.09 -0.97
N LYS A 59 -8.66 6.75 0.12
CA LYS A 59 -7.91 7.87 0.69
C LYS A 59 -7.34 7.51 2.05
N LEU A 60 -6.03 7.73 2.22
CA LEU A 60 -5.35 7.68 3.51
C LEU A 60 -5.37 9.05 4.18
N THR A 61 -5.80 9.08 5.44
CA THR A 61 -5.68 10.24 6.33
C THR A 61 -4.74 9.84 7.49
N ILE A 62 -3.77 10.70 7.79
CA ILE A 62 -2.80 10.50 8.87
C ILE A 62 -3.13 11.50 9.98
N ASN A 63 -3.08 11.08 11.24
CA ASN A 63 -3.29 11.97 12.38
C ASN A 63 -2.36 13.19 12.28
N PRO A 64 -2.90 14.43 12.22
CA PRO A 64 -2.09 15.62 12.04
C PRO A 64 -1.19 15.92 13.25
N LYS A 65 -1.39 15.27 14.40
CA LYS A 65 -0.51 15.40 15.58
C LYS A 65 0.84 14.71 15.40
N ILE A 66 1.00 13.82 14.43
CA ILE A 66 2.30 13.20 14.11
C ILE A 66 3.16 14.24 13.40
N LYS A 67 4.21 14.73 14.06
CA LYS A 67 5.06 15.85 13.59
C LYS A 67 6.53 15.48 13.44
N SER A 68 6.96 14.34 13.96
CA SER A 68 8.36 13.93 14.01
C SER A 68 8.52 12.42 13.84
N LEU A 69 9.76 11.98 13.64
CA LEU A 69 10.09 10.55 13.70
C LEU A 69 9.93 9.98 15.11
N GLU A 70 10.25 10.76 16.14
CA GLU A 70 10.09 10.36 17.54
C GLU A 70 8.63 10.04 17.87
N ASP A 71 7.67 10.80 17.34
CA ASP A 71 6.24 10.49 17.50
C ASP A 71 5.91 9.08 16.99
N ILE A 72 6.42 8.74 15.80
CA ILE A 72 6.19 7.45 15.14
C ILE A 72 6.75 6.30 15.98
N GLU A 73 7.90 6.51 16.63
CA GLU A 73 8.58 5.48 17.43
C GLU A 73 8.04 5.34 18.86
N THR A 74 7.28 6.32 19.36
CA THR A 74 6.92 6.38 20.80
C THR A 74 5.44 6.15 21.08
N TRP A 75 4.54 6.88 20.42
CA TRP A 75 3.12 6.87 20.79
C TRP A 75 2.18 6.58 19.63
N VAL A 76 2.63 6.71 18.39
CA VAL A 76 1.79 6.45 17.22
C VAL A 76 1.35 4.99 17.18
N THR A 77 0.07 4.79 16.90
CA THR A 77 -0.57 3.48 16.80
C THR A 77 -1.26 3.34 15.45
N ARG A 78 -1.84 2.17 15.20
CA ARG A 78 -2.65 1.92 13.99
C ARG A 78 -3.90 2.80 13.93
N ASP A 79 -4.41 3.25 15.08
CA ASP A 79 -5.63 4.07 15.16
C ASP A 79 -5.40 5.53 14.72
N ASP A 80 -4.13 5.93 14.55
CA ASP A 80 -3.74 7.23 14.02
C ASP A 80 -3.78 7.32 12.49
N PHE A 81 -4.23 6.24 11.83
CA PHE A 81 -4.36 6.13 10.39
C PHE A 81 -5.77 5.73 10.03
N GLU A 82 -6.37 6.47 9.09
CA GLU A 82 -7.71 6.19 8.58
C GLU A 82 -7.66 5.95 7.08
N VAL A 83 -8.28 4.86 6.63
CA VAL A 83 -8.48 4.57 5.20
C VAL A 83 -9.96 4.69 4.90
N THR A 84 -10.33 5.68 4.09
CA THR A 84 -11.71 5.96 3.71
C THR A 84 -11.96 5.62 2.24
N GLY A 85 -13.18 5.23 1.92
CA GLY A 85 -13.57 4.89 0.54
C GLY A 85 -12.93 3.61 0.01
N TYR A 86 -12.34 2.76 0.88
CA TYR A 86 -11.76 1.50 0.44
C TYR A 86 -12.86 0.52 0.07
N GLN A 87 -12.88 0.16 -1.21
CA GLN A 87 -13.67 -0.92 -1.77
C GLN A 87 -12.72 -1.96 -2.33
N CYS A 88 -13.02 -3.23 -2.08
CA CYS A 88 -12.26 -4.34 -2.62
C CYS A 88 -13.19 -5.43 -3.13
N HIS A 89 -12.71 -6.14 -4.15
CA HIS A 89 -13.30 -7.40 -4.57
C HIS A 89 -12.99 -8.49 -3.54
N ASP A 90 -13.69 -9.63 -3.63
CA ASP A 90 -13.43 -10.78 -2.78
C ASP A 90 -11.94 -11.16 -2.75
N ALA A 91 -11.46 -11.54 -1.57
CA ALA A 91 -10.05 -11.88 -1.38
C ALA A 91 -9.65 -13.07 -2.26
N ILE A 92 -8.50 -12.97 -2.92
CA ILE A 92 -7.88 -14.09 -3.63
C ILE A 92 -6.81 -14.69 -2.72
N GLN A 93 -6.97 -15.97 -2.39
CA GLN A 93 -5.96 -16.72 -1.64
C GLN A 93 -4.89 -17.23 -2.61
N TYR A 94 -3.85 -16.43 -2.82
CA TYR A 94 -2.69 -16.85 -3.60
C TYR A 94 -1.86 -17.86 -2.78
N PRO A 95 -1.38 -18.96 -3.41
CA PRO A 95 -0.48 -19.89 -2.73
C PRO A 95 0.85 -19.19 -2.40
N PHE A 96 1.34 -19.45 -1.19
CA PHE A 96 2.68 -19.04 -0.80
C PHE A 96 3.70 -19.94 -1.52
N SER A 97 4.70 -19.31 -2.15
CA SER A 97 5.78 -20.00 -2.83
C SER A 97 7.05 -19.79 -2.02
N VAL A 98 7.70 -20.90 -1.66
CA VAL A 98 8.97 -20.93 -0.91
C VAL A 98 10.15 -20.84 -1.88
#